data_AF-A0A831U1K4-F1
#
_entry.id   AF-A0A831U1K4-F1
#
_cell.length_a   1.000
_cell.length_b   1.000
_cell.length_c   1.000
_cell.angle_alpha   90.00
_cell.angle_beta   90.00
_cell.angle_gamma   90.00
#
_symmetry.space_group_name_H-M   'P 1'
#
loop_
_entity.id
_entity.type
_entity.pdbx_description
1 polymer ?
#
loop_
_entity_poly.entity_id
_entity_poly.type
_entity_poly.pdbx_seq_one_letter_code
_entity_poly.pdbx_strand_id
1 'polypeptide(L)'
;MLEEKILDSTRCYRVKTPGPIFRHDTYPGISVSASFASSQAAPAGALTALLAVGFLAVAAGYVAITRQRRGSPGEGKAELLVRRESETKARELLEKRVENISIMLDQLREYRSRGTGIVRVIDLVQSCAKRDAELHGEISRVLSSLGPRGGEISERVEAVSNELAAAFRELLETERMFRRGRMDKQEYKKRVETLEGKIMKLAGELGKIARTI
;
A
#
# COMPACT_ATOMS: atom_id res chain seq x y z
N MET A 1 -69.22 55.63 56.90
CA MET A 1 -69.42 57.05 57.22
C MET A 1 -68.25 57.86 56.66
N LEU A 2 -68.52 58.73 55.69
CA LEU A 2 -67.55 59.58 54.99
C LEU A 2 -67.46 60.95 55.68
N GLU A 3 -66.26 61.53 55.78
CA GLU A 3 -66.05 62.94 56.14
C GLU A 3 -65.69 63.72 54.87
N GLU A 4 -66.39 64.84 54.64
CA GLU A 4 -66.19 65.73 53.49
C GLU A 4 -65.58 67.06 53.94
N LYS A 5 -64.54 67.51 53.24
CA LYS A 5 -64.01 68.88 53.34
C LYS A 5 -63.81 69.44 51.93
N ILE A 6 -64.25 70.67 51.73
CA ILE A 6 -64.21 71.38 50.44
C ILE A 6 -63.11 72.45 50.50
N LEU A 7 -62.09 72.34 49.65
CA LEU A 7 -61.13 73.41 49.37
C LEU A 7 -61.04 73.65 47.85
N ASP A 8 -61.19 74.92 47.46
CA ASP A 8 -60.90 75.51 46.14
C ASP A 8 -61.07 74.58 44.92
N SER A 9 -62.33 74.37 44.55
CA SER A 9 -62.79 73.68 43.33
C SER A 9 -62.55 72.17 43.22
N THR A 10 -62.01 71.52 44.26
CA THR A 10 -61.84 70.06 44.27
C THR A 10 -62.50 69.43 45.49
N ARG A 11 -63.46 68.50 45.28
CA ARG A 11 -64.09 67.76 46.38
C ARG A 11 -63.21 66.56 46.75
N CYS A 12 -62.65 66.58 47.95
CA CYS A 12 -61.85 65.47 48.46
C CYS A 12 -62.68 64.63 49.44
N TYR A 13 -62.86 63.34 49.12
CA TYR A 13 -63.51 62.37 49.99
C TYR A 13 -62.46 61.53 50.71
N ARG A 14 -62.46 61.54 52.05
CA ARG A 14 -61.61 60.64 52.84
C ARG A 14 -62.39 59.38 53.18
N VAL A 15 -62.14 58.31 52.43
CA VAL A 15 -62.68 56.98 52.75
C VAL A 15 -62.00 56.49 54.02
N LYS A 16 -62.76 56.30 55.10
CA LYS A 16 -62.25 55.62 56.30
C LYS A 16 -61.78 54.22 55.88
N THR A 17 -60.55 53.86 56.27
CA THR A 17 -59.94 52.56 55.96
C THR A 17 -60.92 51.43 56.29
N PRO A 18 -61.30 50.58 55.31
CA PRO A 18 -62.07 49.40 55.65
C PRO A 18 -61.22 48.56 56.61
N GLY A 19 -61.79 48.22 57.77
CA GLY A 19 -61.20 47.22 58.65
C GLY A 19 -60.98 45.90 57.87
N PRO A 20 -60.14 44.99 58.37
CA PRO A 20 -59.72 43.81 57.61
C PRO A 20 -60.94 43.08 57.05
N ILE A 21 -61.00 43.00 55.72
CA ILE A 21 -62.07 42.37 54.94
C ILE A 21 -62.16 40.86 55.27
N PHE A 22 -61.08 40.31 55.83
CA PHE A 22 -60.96 38.92 56.22
C PHE A 22 -60.82 38.82 57.74
N ARG A 23 -61.92 38.48 58.41
CA ARG A 23 -61.89 37.99 59.79
C ARG A 23 -61.59 36.49 59.76
N HIS A 24 -60.64 36.04 60.57
CA HIS A 24 -60.20 34.64 60.61
C HIS A 24 -61.34 33.64 60.92
N ASP A 25 -62.44 34.12 61.52
CA ASP A 25 -63.55 33.28 61.98
C ASP A 25 -64.70 33.13 60.97
N THR A 26 -64.62 33.76 59.78
CA THR A 26 -65.78 33.87 58.87
C THR A 26 -65.71 32.96 57.64
N TYR A 27 -64.60 32.26 57.38
CA TYR A 27 -64.47 31.39 56.21
C TYR A 27 -63.91 30.01 56.59
N PRO A 28 -64.60 28.89 56.27
CA PRO A 28 -64.01 27.57 56.40
C PRO A 28 -62.84 27.43 55.44
N GLY A 29 -61.73 26.83 55.90
CA GLY A 29 -60.57 26.56 55.06
C GLY A 29 -60.93 25.60 53.94
N ILE A 30 -60.92 26.08 52.70
CA ILE A 30 -61.13 25.25 51.51
C ILE A 30 -59.78 24.65 51.14
N SER A 31 -59.62 23.34 51.33
CA SER A 31 -58.43 22.62 50.85
C SER A 31 -58.54 22.44 49.34
N VAL A 32 -57.72 23.16 48.59
CA VAL A 32 -57.57 22.94 47.15
C VAL A 32 -56.50 21.88 46.96
N SER A 33 -56.90 20.66 46.62
CA SER A 33 -55.98 19.60 46.20
C SER A 33 -55.42 19.95 44.82
N ALA A 34 -54.26 20.61 44.81
CA ALA A 34 -53.50 20.77 43.58
C ALA A 34 -52.91 19.42 43.19
N SER A 35 -53.59 18.70 42.30
CA SER A 35 -53.06 17.52 41.62
C SER A 35 -52.01 17.95 40.60
N PHE A 36 -50.85 18.39 41.08
CA PHE A 36 -49.65 18.35 40.28
C PHE A 36 -49.30 16.87 40.09
N ALA A 37 -49.18 16.42 38.83
CA ALA A 37 -48.52 15.15 38.56
C ALA A 37 -47.17 15.21 39.28
N SER A 38 -47.00 14.38 40.30
CA SER A 38 -45.72 14.26 40.97
C SER A 38 -44.71 14.02 39.87
N SER A 39 -43.61 14.79 39.85
CA SER A 39 -42.48 14.40 39.00
C SER A 39 -42.09 13.02 39.49
N GLN A 40 -42.56 11.98 38.80
CA GLN A 40 -42.07 10.63 39.01
C GLN A 40 -40.60 10.75 38.68
N ALA A 41 -39.76 10.88 39.72
CA ALA A 41 -38.34 10.65 39.59
C ALA A 41 -38.26 9.31 38.88
N ALA A 42 -37.77 9.33 37.63
CA ALA A 42 -37.77 8.17 36.76
C ALA A 42 -37.26 6.98 37.60
N PRO A 43 -38.00 5.86 37.66
CA PRO A 43 -37.61 4.74 38.51
C PRO A 43 -36.15 4.43 38.20
N ALA A 44 -35.31 4.21 39.21
CA ALA A 44 -33.86 4.11 39.02
C ALA A 44 -33.47 3.12 37.90
N GLY A 45 -34.30 2.09 37.65
CA GLY A 45 -34.17 1.17 36.52
C GLY A 45 -34.34 1.77 35.12
N ALA A 46 -35.14 2.83 34.96
CA ALA A 46 -35.30 3.55 33.69
C ALA A 46 -34.05 4.40 33.36
N LEU A 47 -33.44 5.02 34.38
CA LEU A 47 -32.19 5.76 34.19
C LEU A 47 -31.02 4.83 33.86
N THR A 48 -30.91 3.68 34.52
CA THR A 48 -29.87 2.68 34.19
C THR A 48 -30.09 2.07 32.81
N ALA A 49 -31.34 1.82 32.40
CA ALA A 49 -31.66 1.37 31.05
C ALA A 49 -31.26 2.41 29.98
N LEU A 50 -31.55 3.70 30.20
CA LEU A 50 -31.14 4.76 29.28
C LEU A 50 -29.62 4.91 29.17
N LEU A 51 -28.90 4.80 30.30
CA LEU A 51 -27.44 4.81 30.29
C LEU A 51 -26.87 3.58 29.57
N ALA A 52 -27.43 2.39 29.78
CA ALA A 52 -27.01 1.17 29.09
C ALA A 52 -27.24 1.26 27.57
N VAL A 53 -28.38 1.81 27.14
CA VAL A 53 -28.67 2.07 25.72
C VAL A 53 -27.71 3.11 25.15
N GLY A 54 -27.42 4.18 25.89
CA GLY A 54 -26.43 5.18 25.51
C GLY A 54 -25.03 4.58 25.33
N PHE A 55 -24.59 3.73 26.27
CA PHE A 55 -23.30 3.03 26.16
C PHE A 55 -23.26 2.07 24.97
N LEU A 56 -24.33 1.32 24.73
CA LEU A 56 -24.43 0.44 23.56
C LEU A 56 -24.41 1.23 22.25
N ALA A 57 -25.08 2.38 22.19
CA ALA A 57 -25.06 3.25 21.01
C ALA A 57 -23.67 3.85 20.76
N VAL A 58 -22.96 4.27 21.82
CA VAL A 58 -21.57 4.75 21.71
C VAL A 58 -20.63 3.63 21.31
N ALA A 59 -20.77 2.43 21.87
CA ALA A 59 -19.97 1.27 21.50
C ALA A 59 -20.24 0.85 20.05
N ALA A 60 -21.51 0.80 19.62
CA ALA A 60 -21.89 0.50 18.25
C ALA A 60 -21.39 1.58 17.28
N GLY A 61 -21.49 2.86 17.65
CA GLY A 61 -20.93 3.99 16.90
C GLY A 61 -19.41 3.92 16.79
N TYR A 62 -18.72 3.56 17.87
CA TYR A 62 -17.28 3.35 17.87
C TYR A 62 -16.87 2.17 16.99
N VAL A 63 -17.61 1.05 17.04
CA VAL A 63 -17.41 -0.10 16.16
C VAL A 63 -17.69 0.27 14.70
N ALA A 64 -18.72 1.06 14.41
CA ALA A 64 -19.01 1.54 13.07
C ALA A 64 -17.92 2.48 12.54
N ILE A 65 -17.46 3.44 13.34
CA ILE A 65 -16.37 4.38 12.98
C ILE A 65 -15.05 3.63 12.79
N THR A 66 -14.73 2.66 13.65
CA THR A 66 -13.51 1.85 13.51
C THR A 66 -13.58 0.89 12.32
N ARG A 67 -14.75 0.34 11.99
CA ARG A 67 -14.96 -0.43 10.76
C ARG A 67 -14.86 0.45 9.50
N GLN A 68 -15.43 1.65 9.52
CA GLN A 68 -15.34 2.61 8.43
C GLN A 68 -13.90 3.11 8.22
N ARG A 69 -13.14 3.34 9.31
CA ARG A 69 -11.69 3.63 9.23
C ARG A 69 -10.82 2.44 8.83
N ARG A 70 -11.28 1.20 9.05
CA ARG A 70 -10.62 -0.03 8.56
C ARG A 70 -10.95 -0.35 7.10
N GLY A 71 -11.80 0.43 6.45
CA GLY A 71 -12.19 0.25 5.05
C GLY A 71 -11.08 0.49 4.01
N SER A 72 -9.90 1.05 4.34
CA SER A 72 -8.81 1.15 3.35
C SER A 72 -7.35 1.42 3.80
N PRO A 73 -6.88 1.23 5.05
CA PRO A 73 -5.43 1.33 5.34
C PRO A 73 -4.67 -0.01 5.19
N GLY A 74 -5.38 -1.12 5.06
CA GLY A 74 -4.80 -2.46 4.92
C GLY A 74 -4.39 -2.81 3.49
N GLU A 75 -5.21 -2.43 2.50
CA GLU A 75 -4.97 -2.71 1.09
C GLU A 75 -3.70 -2.01 0.59
N GLY A 76 -3.51 -0.72 0.91
CA GLY A 76 -2.29 -0.01 0.54
C GLY A 76 -1.02 -0.58 1.20
N LYS A 77 -1.08 -1.06 2.45
CA LYS A 77 0.08 -1.69 3.10
C LYS A 77 0.38 -3.07 2.52
N ALA A 78 -0.64 -3.87 2.27
CA ALA A 78 -0.48 -5.18 1.65
C ALA A 78 0.06 -5.05 0.21
N GLU A 79 -0.47 -4.11 -0.56
CA GLU A 79 -0.01 -3.80 -1.91
C GLU A 79 1.43 -3.28 -1.94
N LEU A 80 1.83 -2.43 -0.98
CA LEU A 80 3.21 -1.99 -0.84
C LEU A 80 4.16 -3.13 -0.47
N LEU A 81 3.73 -4.08 0.37
CA LEU A 81 4.52 -5.26 0.73
C LEU A 81 4.69 -6.18 -0.49
N VAL A 82 3.60 -6.49 -1.19
CA VAL A 82 3.64 -7.29 -2.42
C VAL A 82 4.54 -6.65 -3.46
N ARG A 83 4.42 -5.33 -3.65
CA ARG A 83 5.27 -4.57 -4.58
C ARG A 83 6.75 -4.68 -4.19
N ARG A 84 7.08 -4.47 -2.92
CA ARG A 84 8.46 -4.54 -2.43
C ARG A 84 9.04 -5.95 -2.61
N GLU A 85 8.24 -6.99 -2.35
CA GLU A 85 8.64 -8.37 -2.59
C GLU A 85 8.87 -8.68 -4.07
N SER A 86 8.06 -8.12 -4.98
CA SER A 86 8.31 -8.25 -6.42
C SER A 86 9.54 -7.48 -6.88
N GLU A 87 9.81 -6.29 -6.33
CA GLU A 87 11.03 -5.54 -6.62
C GLU A 87 12.27 -6.32 -6.17
N THR A 88 12.26 -6.90 -4.96
CA THR A 88 13.38 -7.74 -4.48
C THR A 88 13.56 -8.98 -5.33
N LYS A 89 12.47 -9.68 -5.70
CA LYS A 89 12.53 -10.85 -6.59
C LYS A 89 13.11 -10.50 -7.96
N ALA A 90 12.71 -9.36 -8.54
CA ALA A 90 13.23 -8.91 -9.82
C ALA A 90 14.75 -8.63 -9.75
N ARG A 91 15.21 -8.00 -8.66
CA ARG A 91 16.64 -7.77 -8.41
C ARG A 91 17.41 -9.09 -8.29
N GLU A 92 16.94 -10.01 -7.44
CA GLU A 92 17.57 -11.31 -7.23
C GLU A 92 17.67 -12.12 -8.54
N LEU A 93 16.63 -12.12 -9.35
CA LEU A 93 16.64 -12.80 -10.65
C LEU A 93 17.63 -12.18 -11.62
N LEU A 94 17.75 -10.85 -11.65
CA LEU A 94 18.74 -10.15 -12.49
C LEU A 94 20.17 -10.42 -12.01
N GLU A 95 20.43 -10.40 -10.70
CA GLU A 95 21.75 -10.72 -10.15
C GLU A 95 22.16 -12.16 -10.44
N LYS A 96 21.24 -13.11 -10.23
CA LYS A 96 21.43 -14.52 -10.59
C LYS A 96 21.73 -14.70 -12.07
N ARG A 97 21.10 -13.91 -12.94
CA ARG A 97 21.37 -13.91 -14.38
C ARG A 97 22.79 -13.45 -14.68
N VAL A 98 23.24 -12.34 -14.07
CA VAL A 98 24.61 -11.83 -14.21
C VAL A 98 25.64 -12.86 -13.73
N GLU A 99 25.40 -13.47 -12.57
CA GLU A 99 26.26 -14.51 -12.00
C GLU A 99 26.39 -15.74 -12.93
N ASN A 100 25.27 -16.21 -13.49
CA ASN A 100 25.28 -17.32 -14.43
C ASN A 100 26.12 -17.02 -15.68
N ILE A 101 26.06 -15.79 -16.18
CA ILE A 101 26.85 -15.35 -17.34
C ILE A 101 28.34 -15.28 -16.98
N SER A 102 28.70 -14.72 -15.81
CA SER A 102 30.11 -14.66 -15.38
C SER A 102 30.70 -16.04 -15.18
N ILE A 103 29.98 -16.94 -14.50
CA ILE A 103 30.43 -18.34 -14.29
C ILE A 103 30.64 -19.03 -15.63
N MET A 104 29.71 -18.84 -16.59
CA MET A 104 29.86 -19.41 -17.93
C MET A 104 31.12 -18.88 -18.63
N LEU A 105 31.38 -17.57 -18.59
CA LEU A 105 32.59 -16.99 -19.21
C LEU A 105 33.88 -17.54 -18.58
N ASP A 106 33.92 -17.70 -17.26
CA ASP A 106 35.08 -18.27 -16.57
C ASP A 106 35.30 -19.73 -16.96
N GLN A 107 34.22 -20.52 -17.04
CA GLN A 107 34.26 -21.90 -17.51
C GLN A 107 34.72 -22.00 -18.98
N LEU A 108 34.28 -21.09 -19.85
CA LEU A 108 34.72 -21.05 -21.25
C LEU A 108 36.23 -20.79 -21.35
N ARG A 109 36.75 -19.85 -20.55
CA ARG A 109 38.19 -19.55 -20.48
C ARG A 109 38.99 -20.75 -19.97
N GLU A 110 38.50 -21.43 -18.94
CA GLU A 110 39.11 -22.65 -18.41
C GLU A 110 39.10 -23.80 -19.42
N TYR A 111 38.00 -23.98 -20.14
CA TYR A 111 37.90 -25.01 -21.18
C TYR A 111 38.89 -24.78 -22.31
N ARG A 112 39.04 -23.51 -22.74
CA ARG A 112 40.01 -23.16 -23.78
C ARG A 112 41.46 -23.28 -23.31
N SER A 113 41.76 -22.95 -22.05
CA SER A 113 43.13 -23.08 -21.52
C SER A 113 43.57 -24.55 -21.40
N ARG A 114 42.63 -25.46 -21.09
CA ARG A 114 42.88 -26.90 -21.00
C ARG A 114 42.84 -27.64 -22.36
N GLY A 115 42.55 -26.94 -23.46
CA GLY A 115 42.35 -27.59 -24.76
C GLY A 115 41.14 -28.54 -24.78
N THR A 116 40.13 -28.25 -23.95
CA THR A 116 38.90 -29.04 -23.86
C THR A 116 38.19 -29.06 -25.21
N GLY A 117 37.66 -30.21 -25.62
CA GLY A 117 37.01 -30.36 -26.91
C GLY A 117 35.87 -29.35 -27.14
N ILE A 118 35.84 -28.75 -28.33
CA ILE A 118 34.90 -27.69 -28.74
C ILE A 118 33.42 -28.05 -28.58
N VAL A 119 33.10 -29.35 -28.52
CA VAL A 119 31.75 -29.84 -28.24
C VAL A 119 31.30 -29.40 -26.84
N ARG A 120 32.16 -29.53 -25.81
CA ARG A 120 31.82 -29.11 -24.45
C ARG A 120 31.63 -27.60 -24.33
N VAL A 121 32.39 -26.83 -25.12
CA VAL A 121 32.25 -25.37 -25.21
C VAL A 121 30.88 -25.01 -25.78
N ILE A 122 30.48 -25.66 -26.88
CA ILE A 122 29.16 -25.48 -27.49
C ILE A 122 28.05 -25.86 -26.51
N ASP A 123 28.14 -27.02 -25.85
CA ASP A 123 27.14 -27.51 -24.91
C ASP A 123 26.96 -26.55 -23.73
N LEU A 124 28.08 -25.99 -23.21
CA LEU A 124 28.06 -25.02 -22.13
C LEU A 124 27.34 -23.72 -22.54
N VAL A 125 27.65 -23.17 -23.72
CA VAL A 125 27.01 -21.95 -24.22
C VAL A 125 25.51 -22.19 -24.47
N GLN A 126 25.13 -23.34 -25.03
CA GLN A 126 23.71 -23.69 -25.24
C GLN A 126 22.95 -23.84 -23.92
N SER A 127 23.54 -24.49 -22.93
CA SER A 127 22.96 -24.63 -21.59
C SER A 127 22.77 -23.28 -20.92
N CYS A 128 23.75 -22.38 -21.03
CA CYS A 128 23.63 -21.01 -20.50
C CYS A 128 22.54 -20.23 -21.23
N ALA A 129 22.51 -20.23 -22.56
CA ALA A 129 21.49 -19.54 -23.35
C ALA A 129 20.06 -20.01 -23.03
N LYS A 130 19.88 -21.31 -22.76
CA LYS A 130 18.58 -21.85 -22.32
C LYS A 130 18.18 -21.32 -20.95
N ARG A 131 19.08 -21.40 -19.95
CA ARG A 131 18.84 -20.86 -18.60
C ARG A 131 18.57 -19.36 -18.62
N ASP A 132 19.27 -18.63 -19.49
CA ASP A 132 19.07 -17.19 -19.68
C ASP A 132 17.67 -16.86 -20.20
N ALA A 133 17.17 -17.63 -21.17
CA ALA A 133 15.81 -17.47 -21.69
C ALA A 133 14.74 -17.79 -20.64
N GLU A 134 14.95 -18.82 -19.81
CA GLU A 134 14.07 -19.16 -18.68
C GLU A 134 14.01 -18.03 -17.65
N LEU A 135 15.18 -17.52 -17.22
CA LEU A 135 15.29 -16.39 -16.29
C LEU A 135 14.66 -15.12 -16.85
N HIS A 136 14.84 -14.85 -18.15
CA HIS A 136 14.22 -13.69 -18.79
C HIS A 136 12.68 -13.76 -18.71
N GLY A 137 12.10 -14.95 -18.95
CA GLY A 137 10.66 -15.16 -18.79
C GLY A 137 10.16 -14.94 -17.37
N GLU A 138 10.92 -15.38 -16.36
CA GLU A 138 10.60 -15.12 -14.94
C GLU A 138 10.69 -13.63 -14.60
N ILE A 139 11.75 -12.96 -15.03
CA ILE A 139 11.95 -11.52 -14.81
C ILE A 139 10.81 -10.72 -15.44
N SER A 140 10.42 -11.02 -16.68
CA SER A 140 9.32 -10.33 -17.36
C SER A 140 7.99 -10.47 -16.60
N ARG A 141 7.70 -11.66 -16.05
CA ARG A 141 6.50 -11.90 -15.23
C ARG A 141 6.51 -11.13 -13.92
N VAL A 142 7.68 -11.02 -13.26
CA VAL A 142 7.80 -10.26 -12.00
C VAL A 142 7.77 -8.76 -12.26
N LEU A 143 8.35 -8.29 -13.36
CA LEU A 143 8.33 -6.87 -13.73
C LEU A 143 6.93 -6.42 -14.15
N SER A 144 6.15 -7.26 -14.83
CA SER A 144 4.78 -6.91 -15.22
C SER A 144 3.84 -6.73 -14.03
N SER A 145 4.12 -7.36 -12.88
CA SER A 145 3.35 -7.13 -11.65
C SER A 145 3.68 -5.81 -10.94
N LEU A 146 4.71 -5.07 -11.38
CA LEU A 146 5.11 -3.76 -10.81
C LEU A 146 4.42 -2.56 -11.47
N GLY A 147 3.53 -2.79 -12.44
CA GLY A 147 2.80 -1.72 -13.14
C GLY A 147 3.70 -0.89 -14.07
N PRO A 148 3.43 0.41 -14.26
CA PRO A 148 4.10 1.24 -15.28
C PRO A 148 5.63 1.30 -15.15
N ARG A 149 6.14 1.43 -13.92
CA ARG A 149 7.60 1.43 -13.65
C ARG A 149 8.24 0.08 -14.00
N GLY A 150 7.50 -1.01 -13.82
CA GLY A 150 7.93 -2.34 -14.25
C GLY A 150 8.03 -2.49 -15.77
N GLY A 151 7.12 -1.85 -16.50
CA GLY A 151 7.15 -1.78 -17.97
C GLY A 151 8.42 -1.15 -18.51
N GLU A 152 8.78 0.05 -18.01
CA GLU A 152 10.01 0.75 -18.43
C GLU A 152 11.27 -0.07 -18.16
N ILE A 153 11.33 -0.76 -17.02
CA ILE A 153 12.46 -1.63 -16.66
C ILE A 153 12.46 -2.88 -17.55
N SER A 154 11.28 -3.44 -17.85
CA SER A 154 11.13 -4.61 -18.72
C SER A 154 11.66 -4.31 -20.12
N GLU A 155 11.36 -3.15 -20.70
CA GLU A 155 11.87 -2.75 -22.02
C GLU A 155 13.41 -2.68 -22.04
N ARG A 156 14.01 -2.10 -20.99
CA ARG A 156 15.47 -2.03 -20.85
C ARG A 156 16.09 -3.42 -20.71
N VAL A 157 15.48 -4.31 -19.92
CA VAL A 157 15.94 -5.69 -19.77
C VAL A 157 15.80 -6.46 -21.08
N GLU A 158 14.71 -6.25 -21.81
CA GLU A 158 14.44 -6.89 -23.10
C GLU A 158 15.45 -6.49 -24.17
N ALA A 159 15.79 -5.20 -24.27
CA ALA A 159 16.83 -4.73 -25.19
C ALA A 159 18.17 -5.44 -24.93
N VAL A 160 18.61 -5.48 -23.67
CA VAL A 160 19.85 -6.16 -23.29
C VAL A 160 19.76 -7.67 -23.52
N SER A 161 18.61 -8.30 -23.22
CA SER A 161 18.37 -9.72 -23.49
C SER A 161 18.50 -10.07 -24.98
N ASN A 162 17.95 -9.23 -25.86
CA ASN A 162 18.00 -9.46 -27.29
C ASN A 162 19.43 -9.39 -27.81
N GLU A 163 20.21 -8.42 -27.34
CA GLU A 163 21.64 -8.31 -27.67
C GLU A 163 22.46 -9.49 -27.13
N LEU A 164 22.14 -9.96 -25.93
CA LEU A 164 22.83 -11.07 -25.29
C LEU A 164 22.54 -12.40 -26.00
N ALA A 165 21.29 -12.62 -26.39
CA ALA A 165 20.88 -13.75 -27.22
C ALA A 165 21.57 -13.72 -28.59
N ALA A 166 21.71 -12.55 -29.22
CA ALA A 166 22.46 -12.40 -30.46
C ALA A 166 23.95 -12.75 -30.26
N ALA A 167 24.57 -12.25 -29.20
CA ALA A 167 25.97 -12.55 -28.88
C ALA A 167 26.20 -14.05 -28.62
N PHE A 168 25.27 -14.74 -27.96
CA PHE A 168 25.35 -16.20 -27.79
C PHE A 168 25.24 -16.96 -29.12
N ARG A 169 24.35 -16.53 -30.04
CA ARG A 169 24.25 -17.15 -31.37
C ARG A 169 25.53 -16.95 -32.17
N GLU A 170 26.09 -15.74 -32.16
CA GLU A 170 27.37 -15.42 -32.83
C GLU A 170 28.53 -16.22 -32.23
N LEU A 171 28.56 -16.39 -30.90
CA LEU A 171 29.57 -17.22 -30.23
C LEU A 171 29.44 -18.68 -30.66
N LEU A 172 28.24 -19.25 -30.62
CA LEU A 172 27.98 -20.62 -31.07
C LEU A 172 28.36 -20.84 -32.54
N GLU A 173 28.07 -19.87 -33.40
CA GLU A 173 28.41 -19.94 -34.81
C GLU A 173 29.93 -19.91 -35.01
N THR A 174 30.63 -19.04 -34.28
CA THR A 174 32.09 -18.94 -34.27
C THR A 174 32.73 -20.26 -33.85
N GLU A 175 32.25 -20.88 -32.76
CA GLU A 175 32.73 -22.19 -32.30
C GLU A 175 32.47 -23.28 -33.36
N ARG A 176 31.30 -23.27 -34.01
CA ARG A 176 30.98 -24.25 -35.08
C ARG A 176 31.81 -24.06 -36.34
N MET A 177 32.09 -22.82 -36.74
CA MET A 177 32.94 -22.52 -37.89
C MET A 177 34.38 -22.97 -37.65
N PHE A 178 34.92 -22.69 -36.46
CA PHE A 178 36.26 -23.16 -36.07
C PHE A 178 36.33 -24.69 -36.01
N ARG A 179 35.32 -25.35 -35.43
CA ARG A 179 35.20 -26.83 -35.45
C ARG A 179 35.23 -27.41 -36.86
N ARG A 180 34.60 -26.74 -37.82
CA ARG A 180 34.53 -27.17 -39.23
C ARG A 180 35.80 -26.81 -40.03
N GLY A 181 36.80 -26.20 -39.41
CA GLY A 181 38.01 -25.73 -40.09
C GLY A 181 37.77 -24.58 -41.07
N ARG A 182 36.64 -23.86 -40.95
CA ARG A 182 36.27 -22.75 -41.84
C ARG A 182 36.79 -21.39 -41.36
N MET A 183 37.57 -21.38 -40.29
CA MET A 183 38.09 -20.17 -39.66
C MET A 183 39.50 -20.44 -39.14
N ASP A 184 40.40 -19.48 -39.34
CA ASP A 184 41.74 -19.57 -38.80
C ASP A 184 41.76 -19.38 -37.28
N LYS A 185 42.79 -19.92 -36.62
CA LYS A 185 42.96 -19.84 -35.16
C LYS A 185 43.12 -18.39 -34.67
N GLN A 186 43.80 -17.52 -35.42
CA GLN A 186 43.95 -16.12 -35.01
C GLN A 186 42.63 -15.35 -35.11
N GLU A 187 41.89 -15.60 -36.19
CA GLU A 187 40.57 -15.00 -36.39
C GLU A 187 39.58 -15.47 -35.31
N TYR A 188 39.56 -16.78 -35.03
CA TYR A 188 38.77 -17.37 -33.96
C TYR A 188 39.04 -16.69 -32.61
N LYS A 189 40.32 -16.58 -32.22
CA LYS A 189 40.70 -15.98 -30.95
C LYS A 189 40.21 -14.54 -30.82
N LYS A 190 40.40 -13.72 -31.87
CA LYS A 190 39.94 -12.31 -31.89
C LYS A 190 38.42 -12.20 -31.80
N ARG A 191 37.67 -13.02 -32.55
CA ARG A 191 36.20 -13.01 -32.53
C ARG A 191 35.68 -13.42 -31.16
N VAL A 192 36.22 -14.49 -30.58
CA VAL A 192 35.85 -14.96 -29.24
C VAL A 192 36.11 -13.89 -28.19
N GLU A 193 37.31 -13.29 -28.14
CA GLU A 193 37.64 -12.23 -27.17
C GLU A 193 36.70 -11.03 -27.29
N THR A 194 36.34 -10.65 -28.52
CA THR A 194 35.40 -9.56 -28.80
C THR A 194 34.00 -9.90 -28.28
N LEU A 195 33.52 -11.13 -28.55
CA LEU A 195 32.21 -11.60 -28.11
C LEU A 195 32.14 -11.75 -26.59
N GLU A 196 33.18 -12.28 -25.94
CA GLU A 196 33.26 -12.33 -24.48
C GLU A 196 33.22 -10.94 -23.87
N GLY A 197 33.97 -9.98 -24.44
CA GLY A 197 33.94 -8.60 -24.01
C GLY A 197 32.55 -7.97 -24.15
N LYS A 198 31.83 -8.27 -25.24
CA LYS A 198 30.45 -7.81 -25.46
C LYS A 198 29.50 -8.42 -24.43
N ILE A 199 29.55 -9.74 -24.22
CA ILE A 199 28.71 -10.45 -23.24
C ILE A 199 28.95 -9.91 -21.83
N MET A 200 30.21 -9.67 -21.45
CA MET A 200 30.57 -9.12 -20.14
C MET A 200 30.06 -7.68 -19.95
N LYS A 201 30.09 -6.85 -21.00
CA LYS A 201 29.51 -5.50 -20.96
C LYS A 201 27.99 -5.55 -20.76
N LEU A 202 27.29 -6.39 -21.52
CA LEU A 202 25.84 -6.57 -21.40
C LEU A 202 25.45 -7.11 -20.02
N ALA A 203 26.20 -8.06 -19.47
CA ALA A 203 26.02 -8.52 -18.09
C ALA A 203 26.20 -7.37 -17.08
N GLY A 204 27.18 -6.50 -17.30
CA GLY A 204 27.37 -5.28 -16.49
C GLY A 204 26.18 -4.32 -16.57
N GLU A 205 25.54 -4.19 -17.74
CA GLU A 205 24.33 -3.38 -17.91
C GLU A 205 23.12 -3.97 -17.20
N LEU A 206 22.92 -5.30 -17.25
CA LEU A 206 21.91 -5.99 -16.45
C LEU A 206 22.13 -5.73 -14.95
N GLY A 207 23.37 -5.78 -14.48
CA GLY A 207 23.72 -5.46 -13.10
C GLY A 207 23.44 -4.00 -12.72
N LYS A 208 23.59 -3.05 -13.65
CA LYS A 208 23.18 -1.66 -13.43
C LYS A 208 21.66 -1.53 -13.35
N ILE A 209 20.92 -2.22 -14.21
CA ILE A 209 19.45 -2.24 -14.18
C ILE A 209 18.95 -2.79 -12.84
N ALA A 210 19.55 -3.88 -12.34
CA ALA A 210 19.21 -4.46 -11.04
C ALA A 210 19.33 -3.45 -9.89
N ARG A 211 20.33 -2.55 -9.92
CA ARG A 211 20.50 -1.50 -8.90
C ARG A 211 19.50 -0.35 -9.01
N THR A 212 18.80 -0.23 -10.14
CA THR A 212 17.82 0.87 -10.39
C THR A 212 16.37 0.50 -10.09
N ILE A 213 16.05 -0.80 -10.08
CA ILE A 213 14.88 -1.34 -9.38
C ILE A 213 15.05 -0.97 -7.92
#